data_AF-A0A849H3B3-F1
#
_entry.id   AF-A0A849H3B3-F1
#
_cell.length_a   1.000
_cell.length_b   1.000
_cell.length_c   1.000
_cell.angle_alpha   90.00
_cell.angle_beta   90.00
_cell.angle_gamma   90.00
#
_symmetry.space_group_name_H-M   'P 1'
#
loop_
_entity.id
_entity.type
_entity.pdbx_description
1 polymer ?
#
loop_
_entity_poly.entity_id
_entity_poly.type
_entity_poly.pdbx_seq_one_letter_code
_entity_poly.pdbx_strand_id
1 'polypeptide(L)'
;MRGIPVTVVGFALGWLLLVPEPLGAWGPATHVALGETLLTSLYLLPPAIRLLLQNHPIEFLYGSVAADISFGKKYVPEGRHSHFWRVGEEILNAAPNDPLRAAGYGYLAHLAADTLAHNTFIPRKLFLTRTKKPHGHTYWEHRMDLHVGEEYLGKARRLVM
;
A
#
# COMPACT_ATOMS: atom_id res chain seq x y z
N MET A 1 20.95 -28.56 -21.05
CA MET A 1 20.11 -27.45 -20.56
C MET A 1 20.00 -26.43 -21.68
N ARG A 2 18.85 -26.33 -22.37
CA ARG A 2 18.67 -25.38 -23.48
C ARG A 2 18.42 -23.99 -22.86
N GLY A 3 19.29 -23.03 -23.17
CA GLY A 3 19.17 -21.65 -22.67
C GLY A 3 17.87 -20.99 -23.14
N ILE A 4 17.31 -20.13 -22.30
CA ILE A 4 16.11 -19.36 -22.64
C ILE A 4 16.46 -18.44 -23.82
N PRO A 5 15.70 -18.46 -24.93
CA PRO A 5 15.99 -17.62 -26.10
C PRO A 5 15.91 -16.13 -25.72
N VAL A 6 16.87 -15.33 -26.20
CA VAL A 6 16.91 -13.86 -25.99
C VAL A 6 15.61 -13.19 -26.43
N THR A 7 14.95 -13.74 -27.45
CA THR A 7 13.62 -13.29 -27.91
C THR A 7 12.53 -13.49 -26.87
N VAL A 8 12.54 -14.59 -26.10
CA VAL A 8 11.56 -14.83 -25.03
C VAL A 8 11.76 -13.84 -23.89
N VAL A 9 13.02 -13.53 -23.53
CA VAL A 9 13.35 -12.51 -22.54
C VAL A 9 12.92 -11.12 -23.04
N GLY A 10 13.18 -10.80 -24.30
CA GLY A 10 12.77 -9.53 -24.92
C GLY A 10 11.25 -9.36 -24.96
N PHE A 11 10.50 -10.41 -25.32
CA PHE A 11 9.04 -10.38 -25.28
C PHE A 11 8.49 -10.28 -23.86
N ALA A 12 9.10 -10.97 -22.89
CA ALA A 12 8.69 -10.88 -21.49
C ALA A 12 8.94 -9.49 -20.90
N LEU A 13 10.10 -8.89 -21.18
CA LEU A 13 10.44 -7.52 -20.77
C LEU A 13 9.54 -6.50 -21.49
N GLY A 14 9.30 -6.68 -22.78
CA GLY A 14 8.36 -5.85 -23.54
C GLY A 14 6.95 -5.94 -23.00
N TRP A 15 6.46 -7.13 -22.67
CA TRP A 15 5.16 -7.34 -22.03
C TRP A 15 5.08 -6.67 -20.66
N LEU A 16 6.12 -6.79 -19.84
CA LEU A 16 6.19 -6.13 -18.53
C LEU A 16 6.12 -4.60 -18.63
N LEU A 17 6.75 -4.03 -19.66
CA LEU A 17 6.80 -2.59 -19.90
C LEU A 17 5.53 -2.04 -20.57
N LEU A 18 4.89 -2.83 -21.42
CA LEU A 18 3.74 -2.42 -22.23
C LEU A 18 2.38 -2.72 -21.60
N VAL A 19 2.35 -3.55 -20.54
CA VAL A 19 1.14 -3.84 -19.77
C VAL A 19 1.35 -3.48 -18.30
N PRO A 20 1.51 -2.19 -17.95
CA PRO A 20 1.40 -1.78 -16.56
C PRO A 20 -0.05 -2.00 -16.12
N GLU A 21 -0.28 -3.08 -15.38
CA GLU A 21 -1.54 -3.27 -14.66
C GLU A 21 -1.69 -2.15 -13.63
N PRO A 22 -2.89 -1.60 -13.43
CA PRO A 22 -3.12 -0.57 -12.43
C PRO A 22 -2.72 -1.13 -11.06
N LEU A 23 -1.67 -0.59 -10.46
CA LEU A 23 -1.40 -0.82 -9.05
C LEU A 23 -2.52 -0.10 -8.29
N GLY A 24 -3.40 -0.88 -7.68
CA GLY A 24 -4.60 -0.44 -6.99
C GLY A 24 -4.35 0.00 -5.55
N ALA A 25 -3.50 1.01 -5.32
CA ALA A 25 -3.28 1.55 -3.98
C ALA A 25 -2.82 3.01 -4.05
N TRP A 26 -3.18 3.86 -3.06
CA TRP A 26 -2.50 5.17 -2.99
C TRP A 26 -0.99 4.96 -2.93
N GLY A 27 -0.23 5.92 -3.42
CA GLY A 27 1.20 5.81 -3.32
C GLY A 27 1.66 5.79 -1.85
N PRO A 28 2.89 5.30 -1.60
CA PRO A 28 3.39 5.09 -0.25
C PRO A 28 3.48 6.37 0.57
N ALA A 29 3.69 7.53 -0.07
CA ALA A 29 3.71 8.81 0.66
C ALA A 29 2.34 9.12 1.27
N THR A 30 1.27 8.87 0.52
CA THR A 30 -0.07 9.14 1.04
C THR A 30 -0.45 8.18 2.17
N HIS A 31 -0.07 6.91 2.09
CA HIS A 31 -0.29 5.98 3.21
C HIS A 31 0.42 6.45 4.49
N VAL A 32 1.65 6.97 4.38
CA VAL A 32 2.34 7.58 5.53
C VAL A 32 1.61 8.82 6.03
N ALA A 33 1.11 9.69 5.14
CA ALA A 33 0.37 10.88 5.54
C ALA A 33 -0.95 10.55 6.28
N LEU A 34 -1.68 9.56 5.79
CA LEU A 34 -2.89 9.05 6.46
C LEU A 34 -2.53 8.37 7.80
N GLY A 35 -1.43 7.62 7.83
CA GLY A 35 -0.89 7.03 9.05
C GLY A 35 -0.56 8.08 10.11
N GLU A 36 0.13 9.17 9.76
CA GLU A 36 0.41 10.26 10.69
C GLU A 36 -0.86 11.01 11.13
N THR A 37 -1.85 11.14 10.23
CA THR A 37 -3.16 11.68 10.59
C THR A 37 -3.85 10.80 11.64
N LEU A 38 -3.73 9.47 11.55
CA LEU A 38 -4.21 8.55 12.58
C LEU A 38 -3.43 8.69 13.89
N LEU A 39 -2.09 8.80 13.83
CA LEU A 39 -1.23 8.97 15.01
C LEU A 39 -1.47 10.31 15.75
N THR A 40 -1.88 11.36 15.03
CA THR A 40 -2.30 12.63 15.63
C THR A 40 -3.76 12.60 16.12
N SER A 41 -4.52 11.58 15.71
CA SER A 41 -5.95 11.41 16.04
C SER A 41 -6.23 10.19 16.92
N LEU A 42 -5.24 9.69 17.66
CA LEU A 42 -5.36 8.47 18.47
C LEU A 42 -6.42 8.57 19.58
N TYR A 43 -6.87 9.78 19.92
CA TYR A 43 -8.00 10.00 20.83
C TYR A 43 -9.33 9.46 20.31
N LEU A 44 -9.44 9.18 19.00
CA LEU A 44 -10.60 8.54 18.37
C LEU A 44 -10.59 7.01 18.49
N LEU A 45 -9.48 6.41 18.93
CA LEU A 45 -9.31 4.95 19.00
C LEU A 45 -9.60 4.40 20.40
N PRO A 46 -10.00 3.12 20.51
CA PRO A 46 -10.09 2.43 21.80
C PRO A 46 -8.79 2.55 22.61
N PRO A 47 -8.85 2.71 23.95
CA PRO A 47 -7.68 2.99 24.77
C PRO A 47 -6.49 2.03 24.60
N ALA A 48 -6.77 0.73 24.44
CA ALA A 48 -5.73 -0.28 24.24
C ALA A 48 -4.99 -0.11 22.90
N ILE A 49 -5.72 0.19 21.82
CA ILE A 49 -5.13 0.44 20.50
C ILE A 49 -4.36 1.76 20.53
N ARG A 50 -4.95 2.80 21.13
CA ARG A 50 -4.27 4.09 21.33
C ARG A 50 -2.90 3.91 22.00
N LEU A 51 -2.85 3.22 23.15
CA LEU A 51 -1.60 3.03 23.88
C LEU A 51 -0.56 2.27 23.04
N LEU A 52 -1.00 1.21 22.34
CA LEU A 52 -0.15 0.42 21.46
C LEU A 52 0.48 1.29 20.36
N LEU A 53 -0.33 2.07 19.64
CA LEU A 53 0.14 2.90 18.54
C LEU A 53 0.96 4.10 19.01
N GLN A 54 0.69 4.64 20.21
CA GLN A 54 1.52 5.67 20.84
C GLN A 54 2.93 5.16 21.14
N ASN A 55 3.05 3.90 21.56
CA ASN A 55 4.34 3.29 21.91
C ASN A 55 5.13 2.77 20.70
N HIS A 56 4.44 2.46 19.60
CA HIS A 56 5.04 1.87 18.38
C HIS A 56 4.61 2.59 17.09
N PRO A 57 4.82 3.92 16.98
CA PRO A 57 4.34 4.69 15.84
C PRO A 57 5.09 4.36 14.55
N ILE A 58 6.38 4.01 14.63
CA ILE A 58 7.20 3.71 13.45
C ILE A 58 6.79 2.37 12.84
N GLU A 59 6.56 1.36 13.67
CA GLU A 59 6.09 0.05 13.22
C GLU A 59 4.68 0.11 12.63
N PHE A 60 3.81 0.92 13.23
CA PHE A 60 2.51 1.24 12.63
C PHE A 60 2.65 1.89 11.24
N LEU A 61 3.50 2.91 11.10
CA LEU A 61 3.74 3.55 9.80
C LEU A 61 4.37 2.59 8.79
N TYR A 62 5.28 1.72 9.22
CA TYR A 62 5.82 0.65 8.38
C TYR A 62 4.70 -0.28 7.88
N GLY A 63 3.82 -0.72 8.79
CA GLY A 63 2.65 -1.52 8.45
C GLY A 63 1.77 -0.85 7.40
N SER A 64 1.61 0.47 7.48
CA SER A 64 0.78 1.26 6.54
C SER A 64 1.29 1.28 5.10
N VAL A 65 2.54 0.88 4.85
CA VAL A 65 3.12 0.76 3.50
C VAL A 65 3.48 -0.68 3.13
N ALA A 66 3.39 -1.63 4.08
CA ALA A 66 3.89 -3.00 3.93
C ALA A 66 3.18 -3.81 2.83
N ALA A 67 1.89 -3.58 2.60
CA ALA A 67 1.12 -4.31 1.59
C ALA A 67 1.59 -4.02 0.15
N ASP A 68 2.10 -2.81 -0.11
CA ASP A 68 2.57 -2.40 -1.43
C ASP A 68 3.96 -2.94 -1.76
N ILE A 69 4.83 -2.99 -0.77
CA ILE A 69 6.22 -3.48 -0.89
C ILE A 69 6.32 -5.02 -0.76
N SER A 70 5.18 -5.70 -0.59
CA SER A 70 5.12 -7.15 -0.52
C SER A 70 5.53 -7.78 -1.86
N PHE A 71 6.64 -8.52 -1.87
CA PHE A 71 7.17 -9.20 -3.05
C PHE A 71 6.34 -10.42 -3.45
N GLY A 72 6.30 -10.72 -4.75
CA GLY A 72 5.70 -11.96 -5.25
C GLY A 72 4.18 -12.06 -5.08
N LYS A 73 3.49 -10.98 -4.70
CA LYS A 73 2.03 -10.93 -4.48
C LYS A 73 1.16 -11.40 -5.65
N LYS A 74 1.73 -11.48 -6.86
CA LYS A 74 1.07 -12.00 -8.08
C LYS A 74 1.18 -13.51 -8.26
N TYR A 75 2.10 -14.17 -7.57
CA TYR A 75 2.37 -15.61 -7.69
C TYR A 75 1.78 -16.42 -6.54
N VAL A 76 1.05 -15.75 -5.66
CA VAL A 76 0.36 -16.38 -4.53
C VAL A 76 -0.97 -17.00 -5.00
N PRO A 77 -1.45 -18.05 -4.32
CA PRO A 77 -2.78 -18.60 -4.59
C PRO A 77 -3.89 -17.56 -4.47
N GLU A 78 -5.05 -17.87 -5.04
CA GLU A 78 -6.26 -17.05 -4.85
C GLU A 78 -6.54 -16.85 -3.35
N GLY A 79 -6.97 -15.64 -2.98
CA GLY A 79 -7.19 -15.28 -1.58
C GLY A 79 -5.93 -14.96 -0.78
N ARG A 80 -4.72 -14.95 -1.40
CA ARG A 80 -3.44 -14.65 -0.73
C ARG A 80 -2.74 -13.38 -1.19
N HIS A 81 -3.36 -12.58 -2.06
CA HIS A 81 -2.85 -11.28 -2.45
C HIS A 81 -2.71 -10.36 -1.22
N SER A 82 -1.65 -9.54 -1.15
CA SER A 82 -1.36 -8.67 0.00
C SER A 82 -2.52 -7.72 0.32
N HIS A 83 -3.22 -7.24 -0.69
CA HIS A 83 -4.40 -6.38 -0.54
C HIS A 83 -5.69 -7.08 -0.07
N PHE A 84 -5.64 -8.35 0.36
CA PHE A 84 -6.80 -9.00 0.97
C PHE A 84 -6.85 -8.80 2.48
N TRP A 85 -8.02 -8.43 2.99
CA TRP A 85 -8.30 -8.26 4.43
C TRP A 85 -7.83 -9.42 5.29
N ARG A 86 -8.10 -10.67 4.85
CA ARG A 86 -7.66 -11.87 5.54
C ARG A 86 -6.14 -11.90 5.79
N VAL A 87 -5.33 -11.43 4.84
CA VAL A 87 -3.87 -11.40 5.01
C VAL A 87 -3.49 -10.42 6.12
N GLY A 88 -4.10 -9.23 6.15
CA GLY A 88 -3.89 -8.25 7.23
C GLY A 88 -4.35 -8.76 8.60
N GLU A 89 -5.51 -9.43 8.65
CA GLU A 89 -6.04 -10.05 9.86
C GLU A 89 -5.12 -11.17 10.38
N GLU A 90 -4.60 -12.02 9.50
CA GLU A 90 -3.63 -13.06 9.84
C GLU A 90 -2.32 -12.44 10.37
N ILE A 91 -1.80 -11.39 9.74
CA ILE A 91 -0.62 -10.65 10.21
C ILE A 91 -0.84 -10.12 11.62
N LEU A 92 -1.98 -9.47 11.87
CA LEU A 92 -2.31 -8.92 13.19
C LEU A 92 -2.44 -10.02 14.25
N ASN A 93 -3.14 -11.11 13.92
CA ASN A 93 -3.38 -12.23 14.84
C ASN A 93 -2.10 -13.02 15.16
N ALA A 94 -1.18 -13.12 14.20
CA ALA A 94 0.09 -13.83 14.38
C ALA A 94 1.19 -12.98 15.05
N ALA A 95 0.93 -11.69 15.32
CA ALA A 95 1.92 -10.79 15.89
C ALA A 95 2.36 -11.23 17.30
N PRO A 96 3.64 -11.61 17.51
CA PRO A 96 4.11 -12.17 18.78
C PRO A 96 4.41 -11.11 19.84
N ASN A 97 4.44 -9.84 19.46
CA ASN A 97 4.78 -8.72 20.34
C ASN A 97 4.08 -7.43 19.90
N ASP A 98 4.11 -6.43 20.77
CA ASP A 98 3.43 -5.14 20.57
C ASP A 98 3.93 -4.35 19.35
N PRO A 99 5.24 -4.25 19.04
CA PRO A 99 5.71 -3.63 17.80
C PRO A 99 5.10 -4.26 16.54
N LEU A 100 5.10 -5.59 16.45
CA LEU A 100 4.53 -6.29 15.30
C LEU A 100 2.99 -6.21 15.26
N ARG A 101 2.35 -6.09 16.43
CA ARG A 101 0.90 -5.84 16.50
C ARG A 101 0.56 -4.44 15.98
N ALA A 102 1.38 -3.43 16.31
CA ALA A 102 1.25 -2.09 15.75
C ALA A 102 1.44 -2.08 14.23
N ALA A 103 2.42 -2.83 13.71
CA ALA A 103 2.57 -3.04 12.27
C ALA A 103 1.36 -3.73 11.63
N GLY A 104 0.76 -4.73 12.30
CA GLY A 104 -0.49 -5.35 11.85
C GLY A 104 -1.65 -4.34 11.76
N TYR A 105 -1.80 -3.46 12.75
CA TYR A 105 -2.78 -2.36 12.66
C TYR A 105 -2.47 -1.36 11.54
N GLY A 106 -1.19 -1.08 11.29
CA GLY A 106 -0.74 -0.30 10.13
C GLY A 106 -1.18 -0.94 8.82
N TYR A 107 -1.02 -2.25 8.68
CA TYR A 107 -1.44 -3.01 7.51
C TYR A 107 -2.95 -2.92 7.29
N LEU A 108 -3.75 -3.04 8.35
CA LEU A 108 -5.20 -2.87 8.24
C LEU A 108 -5.60 -1.43 7.89
N ALA A 109 -4.87 -0.43 8.40
CA ALA A 109 -5.09 0.97 8.05
C ALA A 109 -4.81 1.24 6.55
N HIS A 110 -3.79 0.58 5.98
CA HIS A 110 -3.53 0.59 4.55
C HIS A 110 -4.74 0.09 3.74
N LEU A 111 -5.26 -1.09 4.07
CA LEU A 111 -6.42 -1.67 3.37
C LEU A 111 -7.69 -0.81 3.50
N ALA A 112 -7.87 -0.17 4.66
CA ALA A 112 -8.96 0.78 4.88
C ALA A 112 -8.84 2.00 3.95
N ALA A 113 -7.64 2.58 3.83
CA ALA A 113 -7.39 3.70 2.93
C ALA A 113 -7.66 3.32 1.47
N ASP A 114 -7.23 2.13 1.05
CA ASP A 114 -7.44 1.62 -0.31
C ASP A 114 -8.91 1.35 -0.63
N THR A 115 -9.71 0.99 0.38
CA THR A 115 -11.16 0.87 0.19
C THR A 115 -11.76 2.22 -0.25
N LEU A 116 -11.34 3.34 0.33
CA LEU A 116 -11.79 4.68 -0.10
C LEU A 116 -11.17 5.09 -1.45
N ALA A 117 -9.90 4.76 -1.66
CA ALA A 117 -9.17 4.99 -2.89
C ALA A 117 -9.90 4.47 -4.12
N HIS A 118 -10.17 3.17 -4.10
CA HIS A 118 -10.58 2.43 -5.29
C HIS A 118 -12.08 2.39 -5.49
N ASN A 119 -12.86 2.69 -4.45
CA ASN A 119 -14.30 2.79 -4.57
C ASN A 119 -14.79 4.23 -4.74
N THR A 120 -14.00 5.24 -4.33
CA THR A 120 -14.43 6.64 -4.37
C THR A 120 -13.48 7.56 -5.13
N PHE A 121 -12.23 7.68 -4.69
CA PHE A 121 -11.32 8.71 -5.20
C PHE A 121 -10.90 8.46 -6.67
N ILE A 122 -10.28 7.32 -6.95
CA ILE A 122 -9.76 6.97 -8.28
C ILE A 122 -10.89 6.90 -9.32
N PRO A 123 -12.02 6.19 -9.09
CA PRO A 123 -13.12 6.17 -10.06
C PRO A 123 -13.63 7.56 -10.42
N ARG A 124 -13.79 8.43 -9.41
CA ARG A 124 -14.26 9.80 -9.61
C ARG A 124 -13.25 10.63 -10.42
N LYS A 125 -11.95 10.49 -10.15
CA LYS A 125 -10.90 11.19 -10.91
C LYS A 125 -10.87 10.75 -12.36
N LEU A 126 -10.89 9.44 -12.61
CA LEU A 126 -10.94 8.87 -13.96
C LEU A 126 -12.16 9.37 -14.75
N PHE A 127 -13.33 9.40 -14.10
CA PHE A 127 -14.57 9.91 -14.70
C PHE A 127 -14.44 11.39 -15.10
N LEU A 128 -14.00 12.25 -14.17
CA LEU A 128 -13.92 13.69 -14.44
C LEU A 128 -12.86 14.05 -15.48
N THR A 129 -11.75 13.32 -15.55
CA THR A 129 -10.66 13.64 -16.48
C THR A 129 -10.69 12.83 -17.76
N ARG A 130 -11.72 11.99 -17.94
CA ARG A 130 -11.91 11.13 -19.11
C ARG A 130 -10.68 10.27 -19.43
N THR A 131 -9.92 9.90 -18.41
CA THR A 131 -8.68 9.15 -18.57
C THR A 131 -8.97 7.66 -18.53
N LYS A 132 -8.35 6.88 -19.42
CA LYS A 132 -8.49 5.41 -19.42
C LYS A 132 -7.83 4.81 -18.17
N LYS A 133 -8.42 3.72 -17.65
CA LYS A 133 -8.03 3.06 -16.40
C LYS A 133 -6.52 2.80 -16.23
N PRO A 134 -5.79 2.13 -17.15
CA PRO A 134 -4.43 1.70 -16.83
C PRO A 134 -3.46 2.86 -16.56
N HIS A 135 -3.53 3.95 -17.33
CA HIS A 135 -2.63 5.09 -17.14
C HIS A 135 -3.16 6.11 -16.14
N GLY A 136 -4.48 6.33 -16.11
CA GLY A 136 -5.09 7.32 -15.23
C GLY A 136 -5.03 6.91 -13.76
N HIS A 137 -5.07 5.61 -13.49
CA HIS A 137 -5.05 5.09 -12.14
C HIS A 137 -3.73 5.45 -11.43
N THR A 138 -2.61 4.94 -11.93
CA THR A 138 -1.27 5.21 -11.36
C THR A 138 -0.94 6.71 -11.40
N TYR A 139 -1.40 7.42 -12.43
CA TYR A 139 -1.27 8.88 -12.48
C TYR A 139 -1.93 9.56 -11.28
N TRP A 140 -3.18 9.20 -10.94
CA TRP A 140 -3.91 9.85 -9.87
C TRP A 140 -3.39 9.50 -8.47
N GLU A 141 -2.87 8.29 -8.28
CA GLU A 141 -2.18 7.91 -7.04
C GLU A 141 -0.88 8.69 -6.87
N HIS A 142 -0.05 8.75 -7.92
CA HIS A 142 1.18 9.53 -7.90
C HIS A 142 0.91 11.03 -7.69
N ARG A 143 -0.16 11.56 -8.29
CA ARG A 143 -0.57 12.96 -8.06
C ARG A 143 -0.98 13.20 -6.61
N MET A 144 -1.54 12.22 -5.91
CA MET A 144 -1.80 12.35 -4.48
C MET A 144 -0.54 12.28 -3.63
N ASP A 145 0.42 11.43 -3.99
CA ASP A 145 1.74 11.43 -3.33
C ASP A 145 2.45 12.78 -3.44
N LEU A 146 2.41 13.39 -4.63
CA LEU A 146 2.93 14.74 -4.82
C LEU A 146 2.09 15.80 -4.08
N HIS A 147 0.80 15.55 -3.86
CA HIS A 147 -0.08 16.48 -3.15
C HIS A 147 0.17 16.48 -1.65
N VAL A 148 0.43 15.33 -1.03
CA VAL A 148 0.77 15.26 0.41
C VAL A 148 2.16 15.84 0.67
N GLY A 149 3.08 15.75 -0.29
CA GLY A 149 4.33 16.50 -0.31
C GLY A 149 5.60 15.67 -0.08
N GLU A 150 6.75 16.29 -0.39
CA GLU A 150 8.08 15.65 -0.38
C GLU A 150 8.50 15.11 1.00
N GLU A 151 7.99 15.70 2.07
CA GLU A 151 8.24 15.21 3.43
C GLU A 151 7.78 13.76 3.59
N TYR A 152 6.56 13.45 3.14
CA TYR A 152 5.98 12.12 3.25
C TYR A 152 6.62 11.13 2.28
N LEU A 153 7.04 11.58 1.10
CA LEU A 153 7.88 10.78 0.19
C LEU A 153 9.21 10.40 0.85
N GLY A 154 9.85 11.35 1.53
CA GLY A 154 11.07 11.10 2.29
C GLY A 154 10.87 10.14 3.46
N LYS A 155 9.76 10.27 4.20
CA LYS A 155 9.40 9.35 5.30
C LYS A 155 9.12 7.94 4.78
N ALA A 156 8.34 7.81 3.72
CA ALA A 156 8.05 6.53 3.09
C ALA A 156 9.33 5.78 2.69
N ARG A 157 10.30 6.48 2.08
CA ARG A 157 11.61 5.88 1.74
C ARG A 157 12.35 5.37 2.97
N ARG A 158 12.36 6.13 4.07
CA ARG A 158 13.05 5.75 5.32
C ARG A 158 12.38 4.59 6.06
N LEU A 159 11.07 4.38 5.87
CA LEU A 159 10.38 3.25 6.49
C LEU A 159 10.72 1.94 5.78
N VAL A 160 11.04 1.98 4.49
CA VAL A 160 11.24 0.78 3.64
C VAL A 160 12.73 0.41 3.48
N MET A 161 13.65 1.35 3.67
CA MET A 161 15.11 1.15 3.59
C MET A 161 15.72 0.85 4.95
#